data_AF-D9TFJ7-F1
#
_entry.id   AF-D9TFJ7-F1
#
_cell.length_a   1.000
_cell.length_b   1.000
_cell.length_c   1.000
_cell.angle_alpha   90.00
_cell.angle_beta   90.00
_cell.angle_gamma   90.00
#
_symmetry.space_group_name_H-M   'P 1'
#
loop_
_entity.id
_entity.type
_entity.pdbx_description
1 polymer ?
#
loop_
_entity_poly.entity_id
_entity_poly.type
_entity_poly.pdbx_seq_one_letter_code
_entity_poly.pdbx_strand_id
1 'polypeptide(L)'
;MMAWLVKQVNRKHKGFTLIEMVIVVAIIAILIAIAVPQVLKQINKSKIEADKANAKNIATAIQQWVSEGNVLNNTASWVKIENNVPVNTGNGIVDYLGSGLPKTKLKNGDFYYTYDANNQVLKIGAENSAGNIVELYPSPDPNYK
;
A
#
# COMPACT_ATOMS: atom_id res chain seq x y z
N MET A 1 -53.82 -49.69 10.80
CA MET A 1 -53.51 -48.68 9.78
C MET A 1 -52.21 -47.91 10.12
N MET A 2 -51.09 -48.58 10.43
CA MET A 2 -49.82 -47.87 10.74
C MET A 2 -48.53 -48.64 10.39
N ALA A 3 -48.60 -49.79 9.70
CA ALA A 3 -47.42 -50.61 9.43
C ALA A 3 -46.67 -50.26 8.11
N TRP A 4 -47.12 -49.26 7.35
CA TRP A 4 -46.54 -48.94 6.03
C TRP A 4 -45.53 -47.78 6.04
N LEU A 5 -45.32 -47.11 7.18
CA LEU A 5 -44.52 -45.87 7.25
C LEU A 5 -43.05 -46.05 7.62
N VAL A 6 -42.49 -47.26 7.57
CA VAL A 6 -41.04 -47.46 7.76
C VAL A 6 -40.42 -47.96 6.46
N LYS A 7 -40.49 -47.12 5.42
CA LYS A 7 -39.63 -47.24 4.25
C LYS A 7 -38.20 -46.98 4.73
N GLN A 8 -37.40 -48.05 4.83
CA GLN A 8 -35.99 -47.97 5.19
C GLN A 8 -35.28 -46.94 4.31
N VAL A 9 -34.93 -45.81 4.90
CA VAL A 9 -34.03 -44.81 4.33
C VAL A 9 -32.61 -45.34 4.53
N ASN A 10 -32.24 -46.36 3.76
CA ASN A 10 -30.88 -46.85 3.71
C ASN A 10 -30.06 -45.87 2.85
N ARG A 11 -29.71 -44.70 3.42
CA ARG A 11 -28.78 -43.77 2.78
C ARG A 11 -27.43 -44.45 2.77
N LYS A 12 -27.00 -44.95 1.61
CA LYS A 12 -25.59 -45.28 1.37
C LYS A 12 -24.78 -44.00 1.56
N HIS A 13 -24.33 -43.75 2.79
CA HIS A 13 -23.31 -42.76 3.05
C HIS A 13 -22.03 -43.28 2.41
N LYS A 14 -21.78 -42.87 1.15
CA LYS A 14 -20.46 -42.93 0.56
C LYS A 14 -19.61 -41.94 1.36
N GLY A 15 -19.04 -42.42 2.47
CA GLY A 15 -18.09 -41.67 3.27
C GLY A 15 -16.85 -41.40 2.42
N PHE A 16 -16.35 -40.17 2.49
CA PHE A 16 -15.06 -39.80 1.93
C PHE A 16 -13.98 -40.67 2.59
N THR A 17 -13.08 -41.26 1.80
CA THR A 17 -12.05 -42.11 2.39
C THR A 17 -10.99 -41.23 3.06
N LEU A 18 -10.43 -41.70 4.19
CA LEU A 18 -9.34 -40.98 4.85
C LEU A 18 -8.13 -40.79 3.91
N ILE A 19 -7.87 -41.78 3.06
CA ILE A 19 -6.76 -41.71 2.09
C ILE A 19 -6.97 -40.61 1.05
N GLU A 20 -8.19 -40.37 0.58
CA GLU A 20 -8.49 -39.26 -0.33
C GLU A 20 -8.18 -37.91 0.32
N MET A 21 -8.53 -37.72 1.59
CA MET A 21 -8.20 -36.47 2.29
C MET A 21 -6.70 -36.31 2.53
N VAL A 22 -5.98 -37.40 2.85
CA VAL A 22 -4.52 -37.36 3.05
C VAL A 22 -3.78 -36.94 1.78
N ILE A 23 -4.16 -37.48 0.62
CA ILE A 23 -3.53 -37.11 -0.65
C ILE A 23 -3.83 -35.65 -1.01
N VAL A 24 -5.06 -35.18 -0.78
CA VAL A 24 -5.46 -33.80 -1.07
C VAL A 24 -4.66 -32.80 -0.23
N VAL A 25 -4.55 -33.00 1.08
CA VAL A 25 -3.78 -32.08 1.94
C VAL A 25 -2.28 -32.13 1.64
N ALA A 26 -1.75 -33.30 1.24
CA ALA A 26 -0.36 -33.44 0.81
C ALA A 26 -0.06 -32.59 -0.44
N ILE A 27 -0.93 -32.62 -1.45
CA ILE A 27 -0.76 -31.79 -2.66
C ILE A 27 -0.90 -30.30 -2.33
N ILE A 28 -1.89 -29.92 -1.51
CA ILE A 28 -2.08 -28.52 -1.09
C ILE A 28 -0.85 -27.99 -0.35
N ALA A 29 -0.22 -28.79 0.51
CA ALA A 29 0.99 -28.40 1.23
C ALA A 29 2.14 -28.04 0.28
N ILE A 30 2.34 -28.82 -0.78
CA ILE A 30 3.38 -28.56 -1.81
C ILE A 30 3.07 -27.26 -2.56
N LEU A 31 1.81 -27.03 -2.95
CA LEU A 31 1.40 -25.81 -3.66
C LEU A 31 1.61 -24.56 -2.79
N ILE A 32 1.23 -24.62 -1.51
CA ILE A 32 1.40 -23.51 -0.56
C ILE A 32 2.89 -23.19 -0.36
N ALA A 33 3.75 -24.21 -0.25
CA ALA A 33 5.19 -24.00 -0.06
C ALA A 33 5.83 -23.13 -1.16
N ILE A 34 5.36 -23.26 -2.40
CA ILE A 34 5.83 -22.45 -3.54
C ILE A 34 5.09 -21.12 -3.63
N ALA A 35 3.77 -21.13 -3.44
CA ALA A 35 2.92 -19.95 -3.67
C ALA A 35 3.14 -18.84 -2.63
N VAL A 36 3.28 -19.18 -1.36
CA VAL A 36 3.38 -18.20 -0.26
C VAL A 36 4.54 -17.21 -0.42
N PRO A 37 5.81 -17.63 -0.62
CA PRO A 37 6.92 -16.66 -0.75
C PRO A 37 6.75 -15.75 -1.97
N GLN A 38 6.19 -16.26 -3.07
CA GLN A 38 5.92 -15.48 -4.27
C GLN A 38 4.85 -14.41 -4.03
N VAL A 39 3.74 -14.78 -3.37
CA VAL A 39 2.66 -13.84 -3.03
C VAL A 39 3.16 -12.75 -2.09
N LEU A 40 3.96 -13.10 -1.07
CA LEU A 40 4.54 -12.12 -0.14
C LEU A 40 5.44 -11.10 -0.87
N LYS A 41 6.28 -11.57 -1.81
CA LYS A 41 7.09 -10.68 -2.65
C LYS A 41 6.24 -9.75 -3.52
N GLN A 42 5.16 -10.27 -4.09
CA GLN A 42 4.26 -9.47 -4.92
C GLN A 42 3.50 -8.42 -4.11
N ILE A 43 3.06 -8.76 -2.89
CA ILE A 43 2.44 -7.80 -1.96
C ILE A 43 3.42 -6.68 -1.63
N ASN A 44 4.67 -7.00 -1.25
CA ASN A 44 5.66 -5.98 -0.95
C ASN A 44 5.96 -5.08 -2.16
N LYS A 45 6.08 -5.64 -3.36
CA LYS A 45 6.22 -4.86 -4.58
C LYS A 45 5.01 -3.95 -4.81
N SER A 46 3.78 -4.45 -4.60
CA SER A 46 2.57 -3.65 -4.77
C SER A 46 2.49 -2.48 -3.78
N LYS A 47 2.97 -2.66 -2.54
CA LYS A 47 3.07 -1.59 -1.54
C LYS A 47 4.04 -0.51 -2.00
N ILE A 48 5.22 -0.90 -2.48
CA ILE A 48 6.23 0.02 -3.02
C ILE A 48 5.68 0.83 -4.19
N GLU A 49 5.01 0.18 -5.15
CA GLU A 49 4.42 0.87 -6.30
C GLU A 49 3.25 1.79 -5.90
N ALA A 50 2.44 1.39 -4.92
CA ALA A 50 1.39 2.25 -4.37
C ALA A 50 1.99 3.50 -3.71
N ASP A 51 3.10 3.37 -2.99
CA ASP A 51 3.77 4.50 -2.34
C ASP A 51 4.38 5.47 -3.35
N LYS A 52 4.96 4.96 -4.45
CA LYS A 52 5.40 5.79 -5.59
C LYS A 52 4.25 6.54 -6.25
N ALA A 53 3.12 5.87 -6.46
CA ALA A 53 1.92 6.50 -7.03
C ALA A 53 1.38 7.60 -6.11
N ASN A 54 1.31 7.34 -4.80
CA ASN A 54 0.91 8.33 -3.81
C ASN A 54 1.88 9.52 -3.75
N ALA A 55 3.18 9.28 -3.82
CA ALA A 55 4.19 10.34 -3.88
C ALA A 55 4.01 11.24 -5.11
N LYS A 56 3.70 10.66 -6.28
CA LYS A 56 3.38 11.42 -7.49
C LYS A 56 2.09 12.24 -7.36
N ASN A 57 1.06 11.68 -6.74
CA ASN A 57 -0.20 12.39 -6.49
C ASN A 57 0.03 13.58 -5.55
N ILE A 58 0.80 13.39 -4.48
CA ILE A 58 1.22 14.47 -3.58
C ILE A 58 2.01 15.54 -4.34
N ALA A 59 2.98 15.15 -5.16
CA ALA A 59 3.75 16.10 -5.94
C ALA A 59 2.87 16.94 -6.87
N THR A 60 1.85 16.31 -7.48
CA THR A 60 0.88 16.98 -8.35
C THR A 60 0.01 17.94 -7.54
N ALA A 61 -0.44 17.55 -6.36
CA ALA A 61 -1.20 18.41 -5.44
C ALA A 61 -0.39 19.66 -5.02
N ILE A 62 0.88 19.49 -4.67
CA ILE A 62 1.77 20.62 -4.36
C ILE A 62 1.99 21.52 -5.58
N GLN A 63 2.21 20.93 -6.76
CA GLN A 63 2.39 21.70 -7.99
C GLN A 63 1.14 22.51 -8.36
N GLN A 64 -0.05 21.95 -8.17
CA GLN A 64 -1.31 22.67 -8.36
C GLN A 64 -1.42 23.83 -7.37
N TRP A 65 -1.13 23.59 -6.09
CA TRP A 65 -1.14 24.64 -5.06
C TRP A 65 -0.16 25.78 -5.39
N VAL A 66 1.03 25.48 -5.91
CA VAL A 66 1.98 26.50 -6.39
C VAL A 66 1.45 27.25 -7.62
N SER A 67 0.76 26.55 -8.52
CA SER A 67 0.19 27.15 -9.74
C SER A 67 -0.92 28.16 -9.44
N GLU A 68 -1.58 28.04 -8.29
CA GLU A 68 -2.59 28.99 -7.80
C GLU A 68 -1.98 30.28 -7.21
N GLY A 69 -0.66 30.43 -7.26
CA GLY A 69 0.06 31.64 -6.84
C GLY A 69 0.70 31.54 -5.46
N ASN A 70 0.65 30.37 -4.82
CA ASN A 70 1.31 30.13 -3.56
C ASN A 70 2.80 29.81 -3.74
N VAL A 71 3.63 30.13 -2.74
CA VAL A 71 5.09 29.96 -2.82
C VAL A 71 5.56 28.91 -1.84
N LEU A 72 6.39 27.98 -2.33
CA LEU A 72 7.10 27.03 -1.49
C LEU A 72 8.37 27.68 -0.94
N ASN A 73 8.58 27.56 0.37
CA ASN A 73 9.84 27.95 0.99
C ASN A 73 10.92 26.92 0.68
N ASN A 74 12.14 27.40 0.43
CA ASN A 74 13.30 26.53 0.27
C ASN A 74 13.49 25.68 1.53
N THR A 75 13.70 24.39 1.35
CA THR A 75 13.77 23.44 2.45
C THR A 75 15.11 22.69 2.43
N ALA A 76 15.91 22.86 3.49
CA ALA A 76 17.25 22.23 3.61
C ALA A 76 17.23 20.79 4.15
N SER A 77 16.09 20.31 4.65
CA SER A 77 15.92 18.95 5.22
C SER A 77 14.51 18.45 4.95
N TRP A 78 14.29 17.13 5.01
CA TRP A 78 12.96 16.55 4.81
C TRP A 78 11.94 17.12 5.80
N VAL A 79 10.86 17.70 5.27
CA VAL A 79 9.73 18.19 6.08
C VAL A 79 8.57 17.24 5.91
N LYS A 80 7.98 16.85 7.04
CA LYS A 80 6.81 15.96 7.06
C LYS A 80 5.62 16.65 6.39
N ILE A 81 4.88 15.91 5.58
CA ILE A 81 3.67 16.40 4.94
C ILE A 81 2.51 16.23 5.91
N GLU A 82 1.95 17.36 6.33
CA GLU A 82 0.81 17.45 7.23
C GLU A 82 -0.29 18.30 6.57
N ASN A 83 -1.48 18.34 7.19
CA ASN A 83 -2.67 18.95 6.56
C ASN A 83 -2.47 20.43 6.19
N ASN A 84 -1.57 21.14 6.87
CA ASN A 84 -1.29 22.57 6.67
C ASN A 84 0.09 22.80 6.04
N VAL A 85 0.65 21.81 5.36
CA VAL A 85 1.92 21.94 4.65
C VAL A 85 1.62 22.14 3.17
N PRO A 86 2.24 23.13 2.49
CA PRO A 86 3.48 23.81 2.87
C PRO A 86 3.32 25.19 3.55
N VAL A 87 2.11 25.63 3.90
CA VAL A 87 1.87 26.87 4.69
C VAL A 87 0.80 26.69 5.77
N ASN A 88 1.14 27.10 7.01
CA ASN A 88 0.34 27.07 8.24
C ASN A 88 -0.85 28.07 8.27
N THR A 89 -1.57 28.28 7.16
CA THR A 89 -2.70 29.23 7.15
C THR A 89 -3.79 28.76 6.19
N GLY A 90 -4.81 28.09 6.74
CA GLY A 90 -5.96 27.57 5.97
C GLY A 90 -5.76 26.17 5.40
N ASN A 91 -6.78 25.66 4.70
CA ASN A 91 -6.82 24.31 4.15
C ASN A 91 -5.55 24.02 3.33
N GLY A 92 -4.69 23.12 3.82
CA GLY A 92 -3.45 22.80 3.10
C GLY A 92 -3.67 21.71 2.05
N ILE A 93 -2.62 20.91 1.80
CA ILE A 93 -2.56 19.97 0.67
C ILE A 93 -3.74 18.96 0.60
N VAL A 94 -4.48 18.76 1.69
CA VAL A 94 -5.64 17.85 1.76
C VAL A 94 -6.78 18.25 0.82
N ASP A 95 -6.95 19.53 0.52
CA ASP A 95 -8.01 19.98 -0.42
C ASP A 95 -7.73 19.54 -1.86
N TYR A 96 -6.44 19.37 -2.17
CA TYR A 96 -5.96 18.90 -3.46
C TYR A 96 -5.83 17.37 -3.51
N LEU A 97 -5.93 16.71 -2.35
CA LEU A 97 -5.88 15.27 -2.19
C LEU A 97 -7.26 14.80 -1.72
N GLY A 98 -8.20 14.60 -2.66
CA GLY A 98 -9.61 14.29 -2.37
C GLY A 98 -9.91 13.06 -1.48
N SER A 99 -8.89 12.34 -1.01
CA SER A 99 -8.98 11.22 -0.07
C SER A 99 -8.28 11.45 1.28
N GLY A 100 -7.82 12.68 1.56
CA GLY A 100 -6.93 12.99 2.69
C GLY A 100 -5.48 12.55 2.45
N LEU A 101 -4.62 12.77 3.45
CA LEU A 101 -3.18 12.46 3.33
C LEU A 101 -2.95 10.95 3.19
N PRO A 102 -2.32 10.49 2.09
CA PRO A 102 -1.97 9.09 1.96
C PRO A 102 -0.88 8.73 2.97
N LYS A 103 -0.96 7.51 3.51
CA LYS A 103 0.09 6.90 4.34
C LYS A 103 0.89 5.89 3.53
N THR A 104 2.16 5.75 3.88
CA THR A 104 3.04 4.77 3.22
C THR A 104 2.56 3.35 3.57
N LYS A 105 2.43 2.51 2.55
CA LYS A 105 1.96 1.13 2.69
C LYS A 105 3.08 0.19 3.11
N LEU A 106 4.33 0.58 2.91
CA LEU A 106 5.50 -0.20 3.33
C LEU A 106 5.66 -0.27 4.86
N LYS A 107 5.65 0.89 5.54
CA LYS A 107 5.91 1.02 6.98
C LYS A 107 4.76 1.61 7.79
N ASN A 108 3.64 1.99 7.15
CA ASN A 108 2.56 2.75 7.78
C ASN A 108 3.06 4.09 8.37
N GLY A 109 3.95 4.74 7.62
CA GLY A 109 4.52 6.04 7.96
C GLY A 109 3.94 7.17 7.12
N ASP A 110 4.50 8.37 7.31
CA ASP A 110 4.08 9.58 6.60
C ASP A 110 5.00 9.88 5.40
N PHE A 111 4.54 10.73 4.50
CA PHE A 111 5.36 11.26 3.40
C PHE A 111 6.06 12.54 3.82
N TYR A 112 7.19 12.81 3.17
CA TYR A 112 8.01 13.98 3.39
C TYR A 112 8.26 14.69 2.07
N TYR A 113 8.47 16.00 2.11
CA TYR A 113 8.86 16.78 0.93
C TYR A 113 10.12 17.59 1.20
N THR A 114 10.85 17.90 0.13
CA THR A 114 11.85 18.96 0.09
C THR A 114 11.63 19.78 -1.17
N TYR A 115 11.86 21.08 -1.07
CA TYR A 115 11.78 21.98 -2.21
C TYR A 115 13.06 22.79 -2.30
N ASP A 116 13.72 22.70 -3.46
CA ASP A 116 14.83 23.58 -3.81
C ASP A 116 14.28 24.77 -4.60
N ALA A 117 14.25 25.95 -3.97
CA ALA A 117 13.72 27.16 -4.58
C ALA A 117 14.60 27.71 -5.72
N ASN A 118 15.91 27.39 -5.72
CA ASN A 118 16.82 27.87 -6.76
C ASN A 118 16.62 27.13 -8.07
N ASN A 119 16.43 25.81 -7.98
CA ASN A 119 16.22 24.94 -9.14
C ASN A 119 14.74 24.63 -9.40
N GLN A 120 13.84 25.14 -8.56
CA GLN A 120 12.40 24.87 -8.57
C GLN A 120 12.05 23.37 -8.57
N VAL A 121 12.87 22.56 -7.89
CA VAL A 121 12.71 21.10 -7.85
C VAL A 121 11.97 20.70 -6.58
N LEU A 122 10.81 20.06 -6.75
CA LEU A 122 10.06 19.41 -5.68
C LEU A 122 10.42 17.93 -5.62
N LYS A 123 10.77 17.46 -4.43
CA LYS A 123 11.04 16.05 -4.16
C LYS A 123 10.08 15.55 -3.10
N ILE A 124 9.54 14.35 -3.30
CA ILE A 124 8.71 13.64 -2.32
C ILE A 124 9.44 12.37 -1.91
N GLY A 125 9.45 12.09 -0.62
CA GLY A 125 10.12 10.96 -0.03
C GLY A 125 9.27 10.26 1.02
N ALA A 126 9.71 9.06 1.37
CA ALA A 126 9.10 8.23 2.39
C ALA A 126 10.18 7.45 3.14
N GLU A 127 9.87 7.03 4.36
CA GLU A 127 10.74 6.19 5.15
C GLU A 127 10.87 4.78 4.56
N ASN A 128 12.11 4.32 4.38
CA ASN A 128 12.41 2.95 3.94
C ASN A 128 12.33 1.94 5.11
N SER A 129 12.59 0.66 4.84
CA SER A 129 12.54 -0.36 5.88
C SER A 129 13.54 -0.15 7.04
N ALA A 130 14.57 0.66 6.83
CA ALA A 130 15.67 0.95 7.76
C ALA A 130 15.49 2.25 8.56
N GLY A 131 14.42 3.01 8.33
CA GLY A 131 14.17 4.27 9.05
C GLY A 131 14.70 5.53 8.38
N ASN A 132 15.28 5.41 7.18
CA ASN A 132 15.81 6.54 6.43
C ASN A 132 14.77 7.06 5.44
N ILE A 133 14.62 8.37 5.36
CA ILE A 133 13.76 9.01 4.34
C ILE A 133 14.50 8.96 3.00
N VAL A 134 13.89 8.31 2.01
CA VAL A 134 14.42 8.18 0.65
C VAL A 134 13.47 8.80 -0.36
N GLU A 135 14.02 9.28 -1.46
CA GLU A 135 13.28 9.94 -2.52
C GLU A 135 12.41 8.94 -3.30
N LEU A 136 11.14 9.28 -3.52
CA LEU A 136 10.19 8.53 -4.33
C LEU A 136 9.79 9.26 -5.62
N TYR A 137 9.88 10.59 -5.62
CA TYR A 137 9.57 11.45 -6.76
C TYR A 137 10.56 12.64 -6.76
N PRO A 138 11.05 13.11 -7.92
CA PRO A 138 10.67 12.70 -9.29
C PRO A 138 11.27 11.37 -9.76
N SER A 139 12.40 10.94 -9.22
CA SER A 139 13.02 9.66 -9.54
C SER A 139 13.11 8.81 -8.26
N PRO A 140 12.39 7.68 -8.17
CA PRO A 140 12.45 6.83 -6.99
C PRO A 140 13.85 6.26 -6.77
N ASP A 141 14.33 6.34 -5.52
CA ASP A 141 15.61 5.77 -5.11
C ASP A 141 15.55 4.22 -5.09
N PRO A 142 16.54 3.51 -5.65
CA PRO A 142 16.64 2.06 -5.59
C PRO A 142 16.62 1.45 -4.18
N ASN A 143 16.98 2.25 -3.17
CA ASN A 143 17.04 1.87 -1.77
C ASN A 143 15.68 1.89 -1.06
N TYR A 144 14.59 2.23 -1.75
CA TYR A 144 13.24 2.12 -1.20
C TYR A 144 12.75 0.66 -1.20
N LYS A 145 13.08 -0.04 -0.13
CA LYS A 145 12.71 -1.44 0.17
C LYS A 145 12.50 -1.60 1.67
#